data_AF-L9Y9D5-F1
#
_entry.id   AF-L9Y9D5-F1
#
_cell.length_a   1.000
_cell.length_b   1.000
_cell.length_c   1.000
_cell.angle_alpha   90.00
_cell.angle_beta   90.00
_cell.angle_gamma   90.00
#
_symmetry.space_group_name_H-M   'P 1'
#
loop_
_entity.id
_entity.type
_entity.pdbx_description
1 polymer ?
#
loop_
_entity_poly.entity_id
_entity_poly.type
_entity_poly.pdbx_seq_one_letter_code
_entity_poly.pdbx_strand_id
1 'polypeptide(L)'
;MSSDRRITGRNAIAGLGLALIVATAAFGALLGATLPARTGLEEISVLTISVPVSPLTLGIYGAVAVGAVLLSLLLVVRILSRFDAEA
;
A
#
# COMPACT_ATOMS: atom_id res chain seq x y z
N MET A 1 -21.55 -1.62 -26.56
CA MET A 1 -21.30 -0.48 -25.63
C MET A 1 -20.97 -0.90 -24.20
N SER A 2 -20.74 -2.18 -23.87
CA SER A 2 -20.42 -2.63 -22.49
C SER A 2 -18.92 -2.75 -22.19
N SER A 3 -18.07 -2.85 -23.22
CA SER A 3 -16.62 -3.08 -23.04
C SER A 3 -15.88 -1.85 -22.51
N ASP A 4 -16.22 -0.63 -22.97
CA ASP A 4 -15.56 0.59 -22.51
C ASP A 4 -15.72 0.82 -21.00
N ARG A 5 -16.91 0.57 -20.46
CA ARG A 5 -17.22 0.81 -19.05
C ARG A 5 -16.44 -0.12 -18.11
N ARG A 6 -16.19 -1.38 -18.52
CA ARG A 6 -15.36 -2.33 -17.74
C ARG A 6 -13.88 -1.94 -17.73
N ILE A 7 -13.37 -1.45 -18.86
CA ILE A 7 -11.96 -1.03 -18.98
C ILE A 7 -11.69 0.24 -18.16
N THR A 8 -12.62 1.21 -18.19
CA THR A 8 -12.54 2.41 -17.34
C THR A 8 -12.55 2.07 -15.85
N GLY A 9 -13.42 1.15 -15.41
CA GLY A 9 -13.49 0.73 -14.00
C GLY A 9 -12.20 0.07 -13.51
N ARG A 10 -11.60 -0.82 -14.32
CA ARG A 10 -10.36 -1.52 -13.94
C ARG A 10 -9.18 -0.57 -13.81
N ASN A 11 -9.05 0.38 -14.74
CA ASN A 11 -7.99 1.38 -14.71
C ASN A 11 -8.15 2.37 -13.55
N ALA A 12 -9.39 2.73 -13.21
CA ALA A 12 -9.67 3.59 -12.05
C ALA A 12 -9.28 2.91 -10.73
N ILE A 13 -9.60 1.63 -10.54
CA ILE A 13 -9.22 0.88 -9.33
C ILE A 13 -7.70 0.75 -9.22
N ALA A 14 -7.02 0.43 -10.31
CA ALA A 14 -5.56 0.34 -10.33
C ALA A 14 -4.92 1.69 -10.00
N GLY A 15 -5.41 2.78 -10.60
CA GLY A 15 -4.94 4.13 -10.33
C GLY A 15 -5.16 4.56 -8.87
N LEU A 16 -6.34 4.27 -8.31
CA LEU A 16 -6.68 4.62 -6.93
C LEU A 16 -5.84 3.81 -5.93
N GLY A 17 -5.61 2.52 -6.20
CA GLY A 17 -4.70 1.70 -5.40
C GLY A 17 -3.26 2.23 -5.42
N LEU A 18 -2.76 2.61 -6.60
CA LEU A 18 -1.42 3.17 -6.75
C LEU A 18 -1.30 4.53 -6.04
N ALA A 19 -2.32 5.38 -6.14
CA ALA A 19 -2.41 6.65 -5.42
C ALA A 19 -2.38 6.45 -3.89
N LEU A 20 -3.09 5.44 -3.36
CA LEU A 20 -3.06 5.08 -1.94
C LEU A 20 -1.68 4.61 -1.49
N ILE A 21 -1.01 3.79 -2.29
CA ILE A 21 0.36 3.32 -2.00
C ILE A 21 1.31 4.52 -1.94
N VAL A 22 1.25 5.42 -2.92
CA VAL A 22 2.09 6.62 -2.97
C VAL A 22 1.79 7.56 -1.80
N ALA A 23 0.52 7.79 -1.48
CA ALA A 23 0.12 8.61 -0.34
C ALA A 23 0.63 8.04 0.99
N THR A 24 0.54 6.71 1.15
CA THR A 24 1.06 6.02 2.35
C THR A 24 2.58 6.09 2.40
N ALA A 25 3.26 5.93 1.26
CA ALA A 25 4.71 6.05 1.18
C ALA A 25 5.17 7.46 1.57
N ALA A 26 4.49 8.50 1.06
CA ALA A 26 4.77 9.88 1.40
C ALA A 26 4.53 10.15 2.89
N PHE A 27 3.44 9.62 3.45
CA PHE A 27 3.14 9.73 4.87
C PHE A 27 4.20 9.05 5.74
N GLY A 28 4.60 7.82 5.40
CA GLY A 28 5.67 7.09 6.08
C GLY A 28 7.01 7.83 5.99
N ALA A 29 7.33 8.43 4.85
CA ALA A 29 8.53 9.23 4.68
C ALA A 29 8.52 10.51 5.54
N LEU A 30 7.38 11.20 5.60
CA LEU A 30 7.18 12.35 6.49
C LEU A 30 7.36 11.97 7.96
N LEU A 31 6.83 10.82 8.38
CA LEU A 31 7.05 10.29 9.72
C LEU A 31 8.53 9.98 9.96
N GLY A 32 9.21 9.32 9.03
CA GLY A 32 10.64 9.03 9.17
C GLY A 32 11.54 10.26 9.18
N ALA A 33 11.10 11.38 8.60
CA ALA A 33 11.81 12.66 8.68
C ALA A 33 11.56 13.40 10.01
N THR A 34 10.36 13.27 10.58
CA THR A 34 9.91 14.10 11.71
C THR A 34 10.01 13.40 13.06
N LEU A 35 9.82 12.07 13.11
CA LEU A 35 9.87 11.28 14.34
C LEU A 35 11.23 11.34 15.04
N PRO A 36 12.39 11.15 14.36
CA PRO A 36 13.69 11.17 15.04
C PRO A 36 13.94 12.49 15.76
N ALA A 37 13.62 13.61 15.11
CA ALA A 37 13.80 14.96 15.66
C ALA A 37 12.85 15.28 16.83
N ARG A 38 11.69 14.61 16.93
CA ARG A 38 10.66 14.89 17.94
C ARG A 38 10.71 13.95 19.14
N THR A 39 11.20 12.73 18.95
CA THR A 39 11.09 11.64 19.93
C THR A 39 12.42 11.04 20.36
N GLY A 40 13.51 11.34 19.65
CA GLY A 40 14.81 10.70 19.87
C GLY A 40 14.83 9.22 19.48
N LEU A 41 13.79 8.72 18.80
CA LEU A 41 13.72 7.34 18.31
C LEU A 41 14.55 7.23 17.04
N GLU A 42 15.74 6.64 17.17
CA GLU A 42 16.63 6.33 16.04
C GLU A 42 16.37 4.94 15.46
N GLU A 43 15.76 4.03 16.24
CA GLU A 43 15.46 2.66 15.82
C GLU A 43 14.03 2.24 16.20
N ILE A 44 13.40 1.45 15.33
CA ILE A 44 12.12 0.76 15.59
C ILE A 44 12.36 -0.74 15.41
N SER A 45 11.80 -1.56 16.30
CA SER A 45 11.84 -3.02 16.13
C SER A 45 10.70 -3.48 15.23
N VAL A 46 11.01 -4.16 14.13
CA VAL A 46 10.04 -4.83 13.27
C VAL A 46 10.34 -6.32 13.31
N LEU A 47 9.42 -7.13 13.84
CA LEU A 47 9.61 -8.59 13.99
C LEU A 47 10.94 -8.95 14.68
N THR A 48 11.32 -8.22 15.73
CA THR A 48 12.58 -8.41 16.49
C THR A 48 13.85 -7.96 15.75
N ILE A 49 13.72 -7.37 14.56
CA ILE A 49 14.83 -6.76 13.82
C ILE A 49 14.82 -5.25 14.07
N SER A 50 15.92 -4.71 14.60
CA SER A 50 16.11 -3.26 14.71
C SER A 50 16.33 -2.65 13.33
N VAL A 51 15.47 -1.71 12.95
CA VAL A 51 15.55 -1.00 11.67
C VAL A 51 15.68 0.50 11.96
N PRO A 52 16.62 1.20 11.30
CA PRO A 52 16.80 2.63 11.50
C PRO A 52 15.55 3.40 11.05
N VAL A 53 15.14 4.37 11.87
CA VAL A 53 14.06 5.29 11.55
C VAL A 53 14.57 6.33 10.57
N SER A 54 14.31 6.07 9.28
CA SER A 54 14.61 7.02 8.22
C SER A 54 13.37 7.26 7.37
N PRO A 55 13.30 8.40 6.65
CA PRO A 55 12.23 8.68 5.70
C PRO A 55 12.05 7.53 4.70
N LEU A 56 13.16 6.95 4.25
CA LEU A 56 13.16 5.93 3.23
C LEU A 56 12.65 4.59 3.79
N THR A 57 13.08 4.19 4.98
CA THR A 57 12.62 2.93 5.62
C THR A 57 11.14 2.98 5.95
N LEU A 58 10.65 4.06 6.57
CA LEU A 58 9.23 4.16 6.91
C LEU A 58 8.33 4.38 5.69
N GLY A 59 8.81 5.12 4.68
CA GLY A 59 8.09 5.28 3.42
C GLY A 59 7.92 3.95 2.69
N ILE A 60 9.01 3.17 2.55
CA ILE A 60 8.94 1.84 1.93
C ILE A 60 8.08 0.89 2.76
N TYR A 61 8.25 0.88 4.08
CA TYR A 61 7.45 0.02 4.97
C TYR A 61 5.95 0.29 4.81
N GLY A 62 5.54 1.56 4.83
CA GLY A 62 4.14 1.95 4.61
C GLY A 62 3.63 1.54 3.23
N ALA A 63 4.42 1.75 2.18
CA ALA A 63 4.08 1.37 0.82
C ALA A 63 3.89 -0.15 0.67
N VAL A 64 4.80 -0.94 1.24
CA VAL A 64 4.76 -2.41 1.19
C VAL A 64 3.59 -2.94 2.02
N ALA A 65 3.37 -2.42 3.22
CA ALA A 65 2.28 -2.86 4.08
C ALA A 65 0.91 -2.62 3.44
N VAL A 66 0.65 -1.40 2.94
CA VAL A 66 -0.62 -1.06 2.28
C VAL A 66 -0.73 -1.76 0.93
N GLY A 67 0.35 -1.81 0.15
CA GLY A 67 0.39 -2.52 -1.12
C GLY A 67 0.06 -4.01 -0.98
N ALA A 68 0.63 -4.67 0.03
CA ALA A 68 0.34 -6.08 0.33
C ALA A 68 -1.14 -6.29 0.61
N VAL A 69 -1.75 -5.48 1.48
CA VAL A 69 -3.19 -5.57 1.81
C VAL A 69 -4.07 -5.36 0.57
N LEU A 70 -3.78 -4.32 -0.23
CA LEU A 70 -4.55 -4.02 -1.44
C LEU A 70 -4.44 -5.14 -2.48
N LEU A 71 -3.25 -5.71 -2.66
CA LEU A 71 -3.03 -6.85 -3.56
C LEU A 71 -3.76 -8.10 -3.07
N SER A 72 -3.76 -8.38 -1.76
CA SER A 72 -4.52 -9.49 -1.18
C SER A 72 -6.01 -9.33 -1.44
N LEU A 73 -6.58 -8.14 -1.21
CA LEU A 73 -7.99 -7.85 -1.48
C LEU A 73 -8.33 -8.02 -2.96
N LEU A 74 -7.49 -7.50 -3.85
CA LEU A 74 -7.66 -7.66 -5.29
C LEU A 74 -7.67 -9.13 -5.70
N LEU A 75 -6.79 -9.94 -5.11
CA LEU A 75 -6.73 -11.38 -5.36
C LEU A 75 -8.03 -12.07 -4.94
N VAL A 76 -8.53 -11.78 -3.73
CA VAL A 76 -9.79 -12.34 -3.22
C VAL A 76 -10.95 -11.99 -4.14
N VAL A 77 -11.10 -10.72 -4.51
CA VAL A 77 -12.15 -10.28 -5.43
C VAL A 77 -12.04 -11.01 -6.77
N ARG A 78 -10.82 -11.13 -7.32
CA ARG A 78 -10.60 -11.83 -8.60
C ARG A 78 -10.97 -13.31 -8.53
N ILE A 79 -10.67 -13.98 -7.42
CA ILE A 79 -11.04 -15.38 -7.20
C ILE A 79 -12.56 -15.52 -7.15
N LEU A 80 -13.24 -14.70 -6.34
CA LEU A 80 -14.70 -14.75 -6.19
C LEU A 80 -15.43 -14.40 -7.49
N SER A 81 -14.98 -13.39 -8.23
CA SER A 81 -15.57 -13.03 -9.53
C SER A 81 -15.41 -14.12 -10.58
N ARG A 82 -14.40 -14.99 -10.46
CA ARG A 82 -14.25 -16.13 -11.36
C ARG A 82 -15.30 -17.20 -11.05
N PHE A 83 -15.55 -17.49 -9.77
CA PHE A 83 -16.57 -18.44 -9.37
C PHE A 83 -17.99 -18.00 -9.77
N ASP A 84 -18.30 -16.71 -9.60
CA ASP A 84 -19.59 -16.15 -10.03
C ASP A 84 -19.79 -16.18 -11.56
N ALA A 85 -18.70 -16.14 -12.33
CA ALA A 85 -18.76 -16.27 -13.79
C ALA A 85 -18.89 -17.73 -14.28
N GLU A 86 -18.61 -18.71 -13.42
CA GLU A 86 -18.67 -20.15 -13.72
C GLU A 86 -20.01 -20.80 -13.25
N ALA A 87 -20.85 -20.06 -12.52
CA ALA A 87 -22.18 -20.48 -12.03
C ALA A 87 -23.32 -20.07 -12.98
#